data_AF-A0A945L5P7-F1
#
_entry.id   AF-A0A945L5P7-F1
#
_cell.length_a   1.000
_cell.length_b   1.000
_cell.length_c   1.000
_cell.angle_alpha   90.00
_cell.angle_beta   90.00
_cell.angle_gamma   90.00
#
_symmetry.space_group_name_H-M   'P 1'
#
loop_
_entity.id
_entity.type
_entity.pdbx_description
1 polymer ?
#
loop_
_entity_poly.entity_id
_entity_poly.type
_entity_poly.pdbx_seq_one_letter_code
_entity_poly.pdbx_strand_id
1 'polypeptide(L)'
;MALKFLRFAGSGIFLIGVLIWMLGGARAGFTDTSIVHPYIDEITGIESKKYEDGLVPGIEFLAVGFLGFAVMFGTAAFLENKRQS
;
A
#
# COMPACT_ATOMS: atom_id res chain seq x y z
N MET A 1 -11.31 11.70 24.19
CA MET A 1 -11.19 12.24 22.82
C MET A 1 -9.95 11.68 22.11
N ALA A 2 -8.77 11.71 22.75
CA ALA A 2 -7.50 11.22 22.19
C ALA A 2 -7.49 9.74 21.73
N LEU A 3 -8.06 8.80 22.50
CA LEU A 3 -8.09 7.37 22.11
C LEU A 3 -8.93 7.11 20.85
N LYS A 4 -10.05 7.83 20.71
CA LYS A 4 -10.89 7.77 19.51
C LYS A 4 -10.14 8.32 18.30
N PHE A 5 -9.41 9.42 18.49
CA PHE A 5 -8.55 9.99 17.45
C PHE A 5 -7.49 9.00 16.96
N LEU A 6 -6.80 8.30 17.86
CA LEU A 6 -5.78 7.31 17.48
C LEU A 6 -6.36 6.15 16.64
N ARG A 7 -7.57 5.69 16.99
CA ARG A 7 -8.30 4.68 16.21
C ARG A 7 -8.70 5.17 14.81
N PHE A 8 -9.21 6.41 14.71
CA PHE A 8 -9.55 7.02 13.42
C PHE A 8 -8.32 7.26 12.55
N ALA A 9 -7.23 7.76 13.14
CA ALA A 9 -5.97 7.97 12.46
C ALA A 9 -5.42 6.65 11.90
N GLY A 10 -5.40 5.59 12.72
CA GLY A 10 -4.97 4.26 12.28
C GLY A 10 -5.83 3.72 11.14
N SER A 11 -7.15 3.88 11.24
CA SER A 11 -8.08 3.44 10.18
C SER A 11 -7.86 4.22 8.88
N GLY A 12 -7.60 5.52 8.98
CA GLY A 12 -7.27 6.36 7.83
C GLY A 12 -5.98 5.94 7.13
N ILE A 13 -4.92 5.64 7.89
CA ILE A 13 -3.65 5.14 7.35
C ILE A 13 -3.85 3.83 6.57
N PHE A 14 -4.60 2.89 7.14
CA PHE A 14 -4.89 1.63 6.45
C PHE A 14 -5.67 1.85 5.15
N LEU A 15 -6.72 2.69 5.18
CA LEU A 15 -7.51 3.01 3.99
C LEU A 15 -6.67 3.67 2.89
N ILE A 16 -5.74 4.57 3.25
CA ILE A 16 -4.82 5.19 2.28
C ILE A 16 -3.92 4.12 1.65
N GLY A 17 -3.37 3.19 2.45
CA GLY A 17 -2.58 2.08 1.94
C GLY A 17 -3.37 1.18 0.97
N VAL A 18 -4.63 0.88 1.31
CA VAL A 18 -5.55 0.12 0.43
C VAL A 18 -5.83 0.87 -0.87
N LEU A 19 -6.07 2.17 -0.81
CA LEU A 19 -6.30 3.00 -2.01
C LEU A 19 -5.07 3.01 -2.92
N ILE A 20 -3.87 3.20 -2.38
CA ILE A 20 -2.63 3.18 -3.17
C ILE A 20 -2.45 1.82 -3.86
N TRP A 21 -2.67 0.72 -3.13
CA TRP A 21 -2.57 -0.63 -3.68
C TRP A 21 -3.61 -0.90 -4.78
N MET A 22 -4.86 -0.48 -4.58
CA MET A 22 -5.91 -0.62 -5.60
C MET A 22 -5.61 0.20 -6.85
N LEU A 23 -5.20 1.45 -6.70
CA LEU A 23 -4.83 2.33 -7.82
C LEU A 23 -3.59 1.79 -8.57
N GLY A 24 -2.71 1.09 -7.88
CA GLY A 24 -1.56 0.37 -8.46
C GLY A 24 -1.89 -0.93 -9.19
N GLY A 25 -3.17 -1.32 -9.28
CA GLY A 25 -3.61 -2.52 -9.97
C GLY A 25 -3.76 -3.75 -9.08
N ALA A 26 -3.80 -3.59 -7.76
CA ALA A 26 -4.09 -4.65 -6.80
C ALA A 26 -3.18 -5.90 -6.96
N ARG A 27 -1.89 -5.67 -7.21
CA ARG A 27 -0.92 -6.73 -7.46
C ARG A 27 -0.56 -7.44 -6.15
N ALA A 28 -0.53 -8.77 -6.18
CA ALA A 28 -0.06 -9.57 -5.05
C ALA A 28 1.49 -9.63 -4.93
N GLY A 29 2.21 -9.10 -5.93
CA GLY A 29 3.67 -9.00 -5.92
C GLY A 29 4.19 -7.79 -5.13
N PHE A 30 5.51 -7.67 -5.05
CA PHE A 30 6.19 -6.49 -4.52
C PHE A 30 6.15 -5.32 -5.51
N THR A 31 6.43 -4.12 -5.01
CA THR A 31 6.48 -2.91 -5.81
C THR A 31 7.51 -3.04 -6.91
N ASP A 32 7.10 -2.65 -8.11
CA ASP A 32 7.95 -2.58 -9.30
C ASP A 32 8.17 -1.11 -9.66
N THR A 33 9.36 -0.77 -10.13
CA THR A 33 9.70 0.58 -10.61
C THR A 33 9.74 0.67 -12.13
N SER A 34 9.41 -0.42 -12.82
CA SER A 34 9.35 -0.46 -14.28
C SER A 34 8.01 -0.99 -14.77
N ILE A 35 7.44 -0.31 -15.76
CA ILE A 35 6.24 -0.73 -16.47
C ILE A 35 6.66 -1.38 -17.80
N VAL A 36 6.20 -2.60 -18.04
CA VAL A 36 6.50 -3.34 -19.27
C VAL A 36 5.44 -3.03 -20.32
N HIS A 37 5.86 -2.34 -21.38
CA HIS A 37 5.02 -2.12 -22.55
C HIS A 37 5.41 -3.09 -23.68
N PRO A 38 4.44 -3.79 -24.30
CA PRO A 38 4.69 -4.51 -25.53
C PRO A 38 5.06 -3.50 -26.62
N TYR A 39 6.21 -3.68 -27.24
CA TYR A 39 6.72 -2.83 -28.30
C TYR A 39 7.05 -3.69 -29.50
N ILE A 40 6.44 -3.38 -30.65
CA ILE A 40 6.80 -4.01 -31.92
C ILE A 40 7.79 -3.07 -32.59
N ASP A 41 9.00 -3.57 -32.84
CA ASP A 41 9.99 -2.81 -33.60
C ASP A 41 9.48 -2.62 -35.04
N GLU A 42 9.27 -1.37 -35.46
CA GLU A 42 8.70 -1.04 -36.76
C GLU A 42 9.60 -1.47 -37.95
N ILE A 43 10.90 -1.64 -37.72
CA ILE A 43 11.88 -2.00 -38.75
C ILE A 43 11.96 -3.52 -38.88
N THR A 44 12.01 -4.23 -37.75
CA THR A 44 12.24 -5.69 -37.74
C THR A 44 10.98 -6.52 -37.57
N GLY A 45 9.88 -5.92 -37.11
CA GLY A 45 8.63 -6.59 -36.78
C GLY A 45 8.71 -7.51 -35.55
N ILE A 46 9.81 -7.46 -34.79
CA ILE A 46 10.02 -8.32 -33.62
C ILE A 46 9.34 -7.71 -32.39
N GLU A 47 8.54 -8.53 -31.69
CA GLU A 47 7.99 -8.19 -30.37
C GLU A 47 9.12 -8.09 -29.34
N SER A 48 9.34 -6.88 -28.84
CA SER A 48 10.28 -6.57 -27.78
C SER A 48 9.54 -5.98 -26.58
N LYS A 49 10.12 -6.11 -25.38
CA LYS A 49 9.59 -5.47 -24.18
C LYS A 49 10.30 -4.14 -23.99
N LYS A 50 9.56 -3.04 -23.99
CA LYS A 50 10.08 -1.73 -23.60
C LYS A 50 9.77 -1.51 -22.13
N TYR A 51 10.81 -1.27 -21.33
CA TYR A 51 10.68 -0.90 -19.93
C TYR A 51 10.61 0.62 -19.86
N GLU A 52 9.54 1.14 -19.27
CA GLU A 52 9.41 2.56 -18.96
C GLU A 52 9.42 2.74 -17.43
N ASP A 53 9.97 3.85 -16.98
CA ASP A 53 10.00 4.17 -15.55
C ASP A 53 8.57 4.37 -15.04
N GLY A 54 8.19 3.64 -13.99
CA GLY A 54 6.87 3.77 -13.41
C GLY A 54 6.70 2.96 -12.14
N LEU A 55 6.06 3.56 -11.14
CA LEU A 55 5.82 2.92 -9.85
C LEU A 55 4.55 2.08 -9.92
N VAL A 56 4.68 0.78 -9.69
CA VAL A 56 3.54 -0.12 -9.55
C VAL A 56 3.49 -0.64 -8.11
N PRO A 57 2.64 -0.05 -7.25
CA PRO A 57 2.51 -0.43 -5.84
C PRO A 57 2.24 -1.92 -5.63
N GLY A 58 3.05 -2.54 -4.78
CA GLY A 58 2.88 -3.93 -4.39
C GLY A 58 2.13 -4.11 -3.07
N ILE A 59 2.05 -5.36 -2.63
CA ILE A 59 1.35 -5.81 -1.42
C ILE A 59 1.92 -5.18 -0.13
N GLU A 60 3.18 -4.72 -0.14
CA GLU A 60 3.81 -4.07 1.00
C GLU A 60 3.08 -2.79 1.44
N PHE A 61 2.38 -2.09 0.53
CA PHE A 61 1.57 -0.92 0.90
C PHE A 61 0.39 -1.32 1.80
N LEU A 62 -0.22 -2.48 1.56
CA LEU A 62 -1.23 -3.05 2.45
C LEU A 62 -0.60 -3.48 3.78
N ALA A 63 0.56 -4.14 3.74
CA ALA A 63 1.24 -4.61 4.93
C ALA A 63 1.64 -3.46 5.86
N VAL A 64 2.24 -2.40 5.30
CA VAL A 64 2.63 -1.19 6.04
C VAL A 64 1.40 -0.45 6.56
N GLY A 65 0.35 -0.29 5.73
CA GLY A 65 -0.90 0.33 6.14
C GLY A 65 -1.56 -0.43 7.31
N PHE A 66 -1.60 -1.76 7.22
CA PHE A 66 -2.16 -2.62 8.28
C PHE A 66 -1.32 -2.57 9.56
N LEU A 67 0.00 -2.57 9.43
CA LEU A 67 0.91 -2.49 10.57
C LEU A 67 0.75 -1.14 11.30
N GLY A 68 0.65 -0.03 10.57
CA GLY A 68 0.34 1.28 11.13
C GLY A 68 -1.00 1.28 11.89
N PHE A 69 -2.04 0.69 11.29
CA PHE A 69 -3.34 0.51 11.95
C PHE A 69 -3.24 -0.33 13.23
N ALA A 70 -2.59 -1.48 13.16
CA ALA A 70 -2.45 -2.40 14.28
C ALA A 70 -1.70 -1.77 15.46
N VAL A 71 -0.62 -1.03 15.19
CA VAL A 71 0.14 -0.30 16.22
C VAL A 71 -0.71 0.77 16.88
N MET A 72 -1.41 1.60 16.10
CA MET A 72 -2.24 2.67 16.65
C MET A 72 -3.44 2.13 17.43
N PHE A 73 -4.13 1.13 16.88
CA PHE A 73 -5.28 0.53 17.53
C PHE A 73 -4.88 -0.24 18.79
N GLY A 74 -3.79 -1.00 18.74
CA GLY A 74 -3.22 -1.71 19.87
C GLY A 74 -2.78 -0.77 20.99
N THR A 75 -2.13 0.35 20.64
CA THR A 75 -1.75 1.39 21.60
C THR A 75 -2.99 2.01 22.26
N ALA A 76 -4.03 2.31 21.48
CA ALA A 76 -5.28 2.82 22.03
C ALA A 76 -5.91 1.82 23.02
N ALA A 77 -5.95 0.53 22.68
CA ALA A 77 -6.51 -0.52 23.54
C ALA A 77 -5.70 -0.71 24.83
N PHE A 78 -4.37 -0.72 24.73
CA PHE A 78 -3.48 -0.85 25.89
C PHE A 78 -3.65 0.30 26.89
N LEU A 79 -3.71 1.54 26.39
CA LEU A 79 -3.93 2.73 27.23
C LEU A 79 -5.33 2.76 27.85
N GLU A 80 -6.35 2.30 27.12
CA GLU A 80 -7.72 2.17 27.65
C GLU A 80 -7.78 1.17 28.81
N ASN A 81 -7.12 0.01 28.67
CA ASN A 81 -7.03 -1.00 29.71
C ASN A 81 -6.29 -0.48 30.98
N LYS A 82 -5.18 0.24 30.79
CA LYS A 82 -4.43 0.86 31.90
C LYS A 82 -5.20 1.95 32.63
N ARG A 83 -6.17 2.60 32.00
CA ARG A 83 -7.01 3.63 32.62
C ARG A 83 -8.15 3.04 33.45
N GLN A 84 -8.56 1.81 33.17
CA GLN A 84 -9.65 1.12 33.86
C GLN A 84 -9.18 0.23 35.02
N SER A 85 -7.87 -0.05 35.08
CA SER A 85 -7.20 -0.69 36.22
C SER A 85 -6.69 0.35 37.23
#